data_AF-A0A0G1GMH3-F1
#
_entry.id   AF-A0A0G1GMH3-F1
#
_cell.length_a   1.000
_cell.length_b   1.000
_cell.length_c   1.000
_cell.angle_alpha   90.00
_cell.angle_beta   90.00
_cell.angle_gamma   90.00
#
_symmetry.space_group_name_H-M   'P 1'
#
loop_
_entity.id
_entity.type
_entity.pdbx_description
1 polymer ?
#
loop_
_entity_poly.entity_id
_entity_poly.type
_entity_poly.pdbx_seq_one_letter_code
_entity_poly.pdbx_strand_id
1 'polypeptide(L)'
;MSEIEDSLDKFGGVVEDVLMTSLAEADAQIRLIDENSTEAGIIEILKSANSLVRLVCGNDDVLYEEWRYRLIKAEKGKYIIVQGREIDVETGDDTSISED
;
A
#
# COMPACT_ATOMS: atom_id res chain seq x y z
N MET A 1 -14.62 -32.51 -18.14
CA MET A 1 -13.99 -31.22 -17.80
C MET A 1 -13.78 -30.50 -19.11
N SER A 2 -14.40 -29.33 -19.21
CA SER A 2 -14.57 -28.57 -20.45
C SER A 2 -13.36 -27.66 -20.67
N GLU A 3 -12.86 -27.52 -21.90
CA GLU A 3 -11.74 -26.61 -22.27
C GLU A 3 -11.97 -25.13 -21.84
N ILE A 4 -13.22 -24.79 -21.53
CA ILE A 4 -13.66 -23.49 -21.01
C ILE A 4 -13.25 -23.30 -19.54
N GLU A 5 -13.30 -24.35 -18.71
CA GLU A 5 -12.92 -24.30 -17.29
C GLU A 5 -11.41 -24.02 -17.17
N ASP A 6 -10.59 -24.72 -17.96
CA ASP A 6 -9.13 -24.52 -18.02
C ASP A 6 -8.75 -23.10 -18.51
N SER A 7 -9.54 -22.52 -19.40
CA SER A 7 -9.29 -21.17 -19.92
C SER A 7 -9.64 -20.07 -18.92
N LEU A 8 -10.68 -20.27 -18.10
CA LEU A 8 -11.08 -19.33 -17.05
C LEU A 8 -10.10 -19.35 -15.87
N ASP A 9 -9.62 -20.53 -15.47
CA ASP A 9 -8.61 -20.67 -14.42
C ASP A 9 -7.28 -20.02 -14.83
N LYS A 10 -6.86 -20.19 -16.09
CA LYS A 10 -5.68 -19.52 -16.64
C LYS A 10 -5.85 -18.00 -16.66
N PHE A 11 -7.03 -17.50 -17.00
CA PHE A 11 -7.30 -16.05 -16.99
C PHE A 11 -7.29 -15.49 -15.57
N GLY A 12 -7.84 -16.24 -14.60
CA GLY A 12 -7.80 -15.90 -13.18
C GLY A 12 -6.36 -15.75 -12.67
N GLY A 13 -5.49 -16.73 -12.96
CA GLY A 13 -4.09 -16.66 -12.56
C GLY A 13 -3.33 -15.47 -13.16
N VAL A 14 -3.57 -15.13 -14.43
CA VAL A 14 -2.93 -13.96 -15.06
C VAL A 14 -3.43 -12.65 -14.43
N VAL A 15 -4.71 -12.55 -14.08
CA VAL A 15 -5.25 -11.36 -13.40
C VAL A 15 -4.65 -11.21 -12.01
N GLU A 16 -4.49 -12.31 -11.27
CA GLU A 16 -3.83 -12.32 -9.97
C GLU A 16 -2.37 -11.86 -10.07
N ASP A 17 -1.61 -12.40 -11.03
CA ASP A 17 -0.22 -11.99 -11.28
C ASP A 17 -0.08 -10.49 -11.57
N VAL A 18 -0.99 -9.95 -12.38
CA VAL A 18 -1.02 -8.51 -12.71
C VAL A 18 -1.33 -7.68 -11.47
N LEU A 19 -2.34 -8.08 -10.67
CA LEU A 19 -2.70 -7.37 -9.44
C LEU A 19 -1.55 -7.38 -8.42
N MET A 20 -0.89 -8.52 -8.24
CA MET A 20 0.25 -8.65 -7.35
C MET A 20 1.45 -7.82 -7.82
N THR A 21 1.70 -7.76 -9.13
CA THR A 21 2.74 -6.89 -9.71
C THR A 21 2.42 -5.42 -9.46
N SER A 22 1.19 -4.99 -9.74
CA SER A 22 0.76 -3.61 -9.49
C SER A 22 0.80 -3.24 -8.01
N LEU A 23 0.51 -4.19 -7.12
CA LEU A 23 0.63 -3.97 -5.68
C LEU A 23 2.10 -3.76 -5.28
N ALA A 24 3.01 -4.59 -5.78
CA ALA A 24 4.44 -4.42 -5.53
C ALA A 24 4.99 -3.07 -6.05
N GLU A 25 4.48 -2.59 -7.19
CA GLU A 25 4.81 -1.26 -7.72
C GLU A 25 4.27 -0.13 -6.82
N ALA A 26 3.06 -0.29 -6.27
CA ALA A 26 2.48 0.66 -5.33
C ALA A 26 3.27 0.70 -4.02
N ASP A 27 3.68 -0.46 -3.49
CA ASP A 27 4.53 -0.57 -2.31
C ASP A 27 5.88 0.15 -2.52
N ALA A 28 6.48 -0.03 -3.70
CA ALA A 28 7.71 0.67 -4.06
C ALA A 28 7.52 2.19 -4.08
N GLN A 29 6.39 2.69 -4.58
CA GLN A 29 6.06 4.12 -4.56
C GLN A 29 5.86 4.66 -3.14
N ILE A 30 5.20 3.89 -2.27
CA ILE A 30 4.99 4.27 -0.87
C ILE A 30 6.34 4.41 -0.14
N ARG A 31 7.27 3.48 -0.35
CA ARG A 31 8.61 3.52 0.24
C ARG A 31 9.47 4.70 -0.22
N LEU A 32 9.11 5.36 -1.33
CA LEU A 32 9.79 6.55 -1.83
C LEU A 32 9.23 7.86 -1.24
N ILE A 33 8.19 7.79 -0.41
CA ILE A 33 7.63 8.96 0.27
C ILE A 33 8.65 9.51 1.26
N ASP A 34 8.89 10.81 1.16
CA ASP A 34 9.89 11.56 1.93
C ASP A 34 9.29 12.88 2.46
N GLU A 35 10.12 13.70 3.11
CA GLU A 35 9.71 15.00 3.65
C GLU A 35 9.32 16.04 2.57
N ASN A 36 9.71 15.81 1.31
CA ASN A 36 9.39 16.68 0.18
C ASN A 36 8.05 16.33 -0.47
N SER A 37 7.52 15.16 -0.16
CA SER A 37 6.24 14.68 -0.65
C SER A 37 5.09 15.52 -0.09
N THR A 38 4.13 15.86 -0.95
CA THR A 38 2.94 16.61 -0.51
C THR A 38 1.92 15.66 0.12
N GLU A 39 1.21 16.11 1.15
CA GLU A 39 0.15 15.32 1.78
C GLU A 39 -0.90 14.85 0.77
N ALA A 40 -1.30 15.72 -0.17
CA ALA A 40 -2.26 15.35 -1.21
C ALA A 40 -1.74 14.22 -2.11
N GLY A 41 -0.47 14.28 -2.52
CA GLY A 41 0.16 13.22 -3.32
C GLY A 41 0.28 11.90 -2.57
N ILE A 42 0.65 11.95 -1.28
CA ILE A 42 0.69 10.76 -0.42
C ILE A 42 -0.70 10.12 -0.34
N ILE A 43 -1.74 10.90 -0.10
CA ILE A 43 -3.12 10.39 -0.03
C ILE A 43 -3.54 9.73 -1.34
N GLU A 44 -3.15 10.27 -2.50
CA GLU A 44 -3.46 9.66 -3.81
C GLU A 44 -2.75 8.32 -4.02
N ILE A 45 -1.47 8.23 -3.64
CA ILE A 45 -0.71 6.97 -3.69
C ILE A 45 -1.39 5.92 -2.80
N LEU A 46 -1.70 6.27 -1.53
CA LEU A 46 -2.32 5.34 -0.59
C LEU A 46 -3.71 4.88 -1.03
N LYS A 47 -4.52 5.76 -1.64
CA LYS A 47 -5.82 5.39 -2.21
C LYS A 47 -5.68 4.39 -3.35
N SER A 48 -4.70 4.60 -4.22
CA SER A 48 -4.43 3.70 -5.34
C SER A 48 -3.98 2.34 -4.85
N ALA A 49 -3.03 2.29 -3.91
CA ALA A 49 -2.56 1.07 -3.27
C ALA A 49 -3.71 0.32 -2.57
N ASN A 50 -4.51 1.00 -1.75
CA ASN A 50 -5.64 0.38 -1.06
C ASN A 50 -6.74 -0.14 -2.00
N SER A 51 -6.89 0.45 -3.19
CA SER A 51 -7.81 -0.07 -4.20
C SER A 51 -7.30 -1.41 -4.76
N LEU A 52 -5.99 -1.54 -4.98
CA LEU A 52 -5.36 -2.81 -5.36
C LEU A 52 -5.46 -3.86 -4.25
N VAL A 53 -5.17 -3.48 -3.00
CA VAL A 53 -5.36 -4.36 -1.84
C VAL A 53 -6.80 -4.86 -1.77
N ARG A 54 -7.80 -3.99 -2.00
CA ARG A 54 -9.21 -4.40 -2.01
C ARG A 54 -9.53 -5.40 -3.12
N LEU A 55 -8.92 -5.24 -4.30
CA LEU A 55 -9.09 -6.19 -5.40
C LEU A 55 -8.48 -7.55 -5.09
N VAL A 56 -7.30 -7.57 -4.46
CA VAL A 56 -6.59 -8.80 -4.06
C VAL A 56 -7.33 -9.52 -2.92
N CYS A 57 -7.75 -8.79 -1.87
CA CYS A 57 -8.46 -9.38 -0.73
C CYS A 57 -9.92 -9.75 -1.05
N GLY A 58 -10.49 -9.19 -2.13
CA GLY A 58 -11.87 -9.38 -2.51
C GLY A 58 -12.85 -8.93 -1.41
N ASN A 59 -13.64 -9.87 -0.89
CA ASN A 59 -14.65 -9.63 0.14
C ASN A 59 -14.14 -9.92 1.57
N ASP A 60 -12.87 -10.28 1.75
CA ASP A 60 -12.30 -10.51 3.07
C ASP A 60 -11.89 -9.17 3.72
N ASP A 61 -12.78 -8.64 4.56
CA ASP A 61 -12.55 -7.40 5.29
C ASP A 61 -11.43 -7.53 6.34
N VAL A 62 -11.20 -8.72 6.90
CA VAL A 62 -10.13 -8.94 7.89
C VAL A 62 -8.78 -8.85 7.20
N LEU A 63 -8.64 -9.56 6.07
CA LEU A 63 -7.42 -9.52 5.26
C LEU A 63 -7.17 -8.11 4.71
N TYR A 64 -8.21 -7.41 4.26
CA TYR A 64 -8.11 -6.03 3.82
C TYR A 64 -7.58 -5.11 4.94
N GLU A 65 -8.07 -5.26 6.17
CA GLU A 65 -7.60 -4.45 7.31
C GLU A 65 -6.14 -4.72 7.69
N GLU A 66 -5.66 -5.95 7.48
CA GLU A 66 -4.27 -6.35 7.69
C GLU A 66 -3.32 -5.81 6.62
N TRP A 67 -3.80 -5.59 5.40
CA TRP A 67 -2.95 -5.21 4.26
C TRP A 67 -3.07 -3.74 3.86
N ARG A 68 -4.14 -3.05 4.28
CA ARG A 68 -4.36 -1.64 3.91
C ARG A 68 -3.35 -0.70 4.56
N TYR A 69 -3.05 0.36 3.81
CA TYR A 69 -2.24 1.48 4.25
C TYR A 69 -3.09 2.57 4.91
N ARG A 70 -2.54 3.18 5.96
CA ARG A 70 -3.13 4.27 6.71
C ARG A 70 -2.11 5.36 6.98
N LEU A 71 -2.49 6.61 6.73
CA LEU A 71 -1.74 7.79 7.16
C LEU A 71 -2.18 8.17 8.58
N ILE A 72 -1.26 8.12 9.55
CA ILE A 72 -1.56 8.34 10.98
C ILE A 72 -1.24 9.77 11.41
N LYS A 73 -0.11 10.31 10.94
CA LYS A 73 0.34 11.66 11.26
C LYS A 73 0.85 12.32 9.99
N ALA A 74 0.36 13.53 9.74
CA ALA A 74 0.82 14.41 8.67
C ALA A 74 1.06 15.79 9.30
N GLU A 75 2.28 16.04 9.73
CA GLU A 75 2.77 17.42 9.91
C GLU A 75 3.60 17.76 8.68
N LYS A 76 3.79 19.05 8.37
CA LYS A 76 4.53 19.44 7.17
C LYS A 76 5.94 18.83 7.18
N GLY A 77 6.20 17.89 6.27
CA GLY A 77 7.47 17.14 6.15
C GLY A 77 7.62 15.95 7.11
N LYS A 78 6.61 15.64 7.94
CA LYS A 78 6.60 14.48 8.85
C LYS A 78 5.36 13.62 8.60
N TYR A 79 5.58 12.45 8.02
CA TYR A 79 4.54 11.51 7.63
C TYR A 79 4.78 10.16 8.29
N ILE A 80 3.72 9.57 8.85
CA ILE A 80 3.73 8.19 9.36
C ILE A 80 2.69 7.38 8.61
N ILE A 81 3.16 6.40 7.86
CA ILE A 81 2.34 5.45 7.09
C ILE A 81 2.44 4.08 7.74
N VAL A 82 1.29 3.51 8.05
CA VAL A 82 1.13 2.20 8.67
C VAL A 82 0.49 1.25 7.67
N GLN A 83 1.08 0.08 7.46
CA GLN A 83 0.45 -1.03 6.76
C GLN A 83 -0.02 -2.05 7.79
N GLY A 84 -1.32 -2.34 7.83
CA GLY A 84 -1.86 -3.26 8.84
C GLY A 84 -1.56 -2.79 10.26
N ARG A 85 -0.62 -3.44 10.94
CA ARG A 85 -0.24 -3.10 12.32
C ARG A 85 1.19 -2.55 12.45
N GLU A 86 1.90 -2.41 11.35
CA GLU A 86 3.33 -2.08 11.32
C GLU A 86 3.55 -0.71 10.65
N ILE A 87 4.53 0.04 11.15
CA ILE A 87 4.97 1.26 10.50
C ILE A 87 5.79 0.85 9.28
N ASP A 88 5.34 1.28 8.10
CA ASP A 88 6.01 1.00 6.83
C ASP A 88 6.90 2.18 6.41
N VAL A 89 6.43 3.42 6.65
CA VAL A 89 7.18 4.65 6.36
C VAL A 89 7.04 5.64 7.50
N GLU A 90 8.18 6.23 7.88
CA GLU A 90 8.26 7.34 8.82
C GLU A 90 9.24 8.38 8.25
N THR A 91 8.78 9.61 8.07
CA THR A 91 9.59 10.71 7.51
C THR A 91 9.83 11.80 8.55
N GLY A 92 10.97 12.49 8.39
CA GLY A 92 11.40 13.60 9.23
C GLY A 92 12.10 13.14 10.51
N ASP A 93 13.25 13.74 10.79
CA ASP A 93 14.09 13.39 11.94
C ASP A 93 13.37 13.59 13.29
N ASP A 94 13.52 12.58 14.15
CA ASP A 94 13.45 12.71 15.61
C ASP A 94 14.87 12.76 16.23
N THR A 95 15.90 13.09 15.43
CA THR A 95 17.24 13.42 15.95
C THR A 95 17.31 14.87 16.44
N SER A 96 16.38 15.25 17.32
CA SER A 96 16.66 16.28 18.32
C SER A 96 16.95 15.59 19.66
N ILE A 97 17.98 14.72 19.70
CA ILE A 97 18.65 14.48 20.97
C ILE A 97 19.52 15.71 21.18
N SER A 98 18.94 16.74 21.77
CA SER A 98 19.70 17.80 22.43
C SER A 98 20.34 17.17 23.66
N GLU A 99 21.60 16.75 23.54
CA GLU A 99 22.47 16.59 24.70
C GLU A 99 22.84 18.00 25.17
N ASP A 100 22.24 18.41 26.30
CA ASP A 100 22.72 19.54 27.12
C ASP A 100 24.13 19.25 27.68
#